data_AF-A0A3L2R4J1-F1
#
_entry.id   AF-A0A3L2R4J1-F1
#
_cell.length_a   1.000
_cell.length_b   1.000
_cell.length_c   1.000
_cell.angle_alpha   90.00
_cell.angle_beta   90.00
_cell.angle_gamma   90.00
#
_symmetry.space_group_name_H-M   'P 1'
#
loop_
_entity.id
_entity.type
_entity.pdbx_description
1 polymer ?
#
loop_
_entity_poly.entity_id
_entity_poly.type
_entity_poly.pdbx_seq_one_letter_code
_entity_poly.pdbx_strand_id
1 'polypeptide(L)' 'MLVSNYNYVISRRRLLQGAGAMWLLSVSQVSLAAVSQVVAVRVWPASSYTRVTVESNRQLQYKQFALSNPER' A
#
# COMPACT_ATOMS: atom_id res chain seq x y z
N MET A 1 4.90 -21.87 50.61
CA MET A 1 5.28 -22.06 49.18
C MET A 1 4.06 -22.58 48.44
N LEU A 2 3.19 -21.69 47.94
CA LEU A 2 2.04 -22.10 47.11
C LEU A 2 2.36 -21.70 45.67
N VAL A 3 2.84 -22.68 44.89
CA VAL A 3 3.07 -22.51 43.45
C VAL A 3 1.69 -22.54 42.78
N SER A 4 1.21 -21.37 42.38
CA SER A 4 -0.03 -21.22 41.63
C SER A 4 0.19 -21.73 40.20
N ASN A 5 -0.37 -22.90 39.89
CA ASN A 5 -0.36 -23.48 38.54
C ASN A 5 -1.34 -22.70 37.65
N TYR A 6 -0.83 -21.76 36.86
CA TYR A 6 -1.60 -21.11 35.81
C TYR A 6 -1.82 -22.09 34.66
N ASN A 7 -2.86 -22.91 34.78
CA ASN A 7 -3.39 -23.68 33.66
C ASN A 7 -3.98 -22.69 32.66
N TYR A 8 -3.15 -22.26 31.72
CA TYR A 8 -3.58 -21.42 30.61
C TYR A 8 -4.38 -22.32 29.64
N VAL A 9 -5.63 -22.62 30.00
CA VAL A 9 -6.55 -23.39 29.15
C VAL A 9 -7.01 -22.47 28.03
N ILE A 10 -6.13 -22.27 27.05
CA ILE A 10 -6.53 -21.69 25.77
C ILE A 10 -7.58 -22.65 25.21
N SER A 11 -8.83 -22.22 25.22
CA SER A 11 -9.92 -22.99 24.67
C SER A 11 -9.61 -23.35 23.21
N ARG A 12 -9.71 -24.65 22.86
CA ARG A 12 -9.44 -25.15 21.50
C ARG A 12 -10.18 -24.34 20.42
N ARG A 13 -11.38 -23.83 20.76
CA ARG A 13 -12.17 -22.94 19.90
C ARG A 13 -11.47 -21.63 19.57
N ARG A 14 -10.77 -21.02 20.53
CA ARG A 14 -9.98 -19.79 20.31
C ARG A 14 -8.76 -20.04 19.44
N LEU A 15 -8.12 -21.21 19.56
CA LEU A 15 -7.03 -21.60 18.67
C LEU A 15 -7.51 -21.78 17.23
N LEU A 16 -8.64 -22.47 17.03
CA LEU A 16 -9.23 -22.64 15.69
C LEU A 16 -9.72 -21.31 15.10
N GLN A 17 -10.32 -20.44 15.91
CA GLN A 17 -10.73 -19.10 15.48
C GLN A 17 -9.51 -18.22 15.13
N GLY A 18 -8.46 -18.26 15.94
CA GLY A 18 -7.21 -17.55 15.69
C GLY A 18 -6.50 -18.05 14.43
N ALA A 19 -6.38 -19.37 14.27
CA ALA A 19 -5.82 -19.98 13.07
C ALA A 19 -6.64 -19.65 11.82
N GLY A 20 -7.98 -19.67 11.92
CA GLY A 20 -8.88 -19.26 10.84
C GLY A 20 -8.75 -17.78 10.50
N ALA A 21 -8.65 -16.90 11.50
CA ALA A 21 -8.40 -15.48 11.30
C ALA A 21 -7.03 -15.22 10.67
N MET A 22 -5.99 -15.94 11.08
CA MET A 22 -4.66 -15.87 10.47
C MET A 22 -4.66 -16.36 9.03
N TRP A 23 -5.37 -17.46 8.74
CA TRP A 23 -5.56 -17.96 7.37
C TRP A 23 -6.31 -16.94 6.50
N LEU A 24 -7.40 -16.38 7.01
CA LEU A 24 -8.14 -15.34 6.31
C LEU A 24 -7.28 -14.11 6.06
N LEU A 25 -6.48 -13.65 7.03
CA LEU A 25 -5.57 -12.52 6.85
C LEU A 25 -4.41 -12.84 5.87
N SER A 26 -3.97 -14.09 5.81
CA SER A 26 -2.93 -14.53 4.87
C SER A 26 -3.43 -14.58 3.42
N VAL A 27 -4.71 -14.90 3.20
CA VAL A 27 -5.33 -14.95 1.86
C VAL A 27 -6.01 -13.63 1.50
N SER A 28 -6.36 -12.83 2.50
CA SER A 28 -7.02 -11.55 2.34
C SER A 28 -6.09 -10.56 1.65
N GLN A 29 -6.38 -10.30 0.38
CA GLN A 29 -5.79 -9.24 -0.44
C GLN A 29 -6.09 -7.83 0.08
N VAL A 30 -6.55 -7.66 1.32
CA VAL A 30 -6.81 -6.34 1.93
C VAL A 30 -5.53 -5.50 2.04
N SER A 31 -4.33 -6.10 1.91
CA SER A 31 -3.06 -5.38 1.77
C SER A 31 -2.72 -4.95 0.34
N LEU A 32 -3.46 -5.37 -0.70
CA LEU A 32 -3.32 -4.83 -2.07
C LEU A 32 -4.08 -3.51 -2.19
N ALA A 33 -3.89 -2.62 -1.21
CA ALA A 33 -4.38 -1.26 -1.26
C ALA A 33 -3.74 -0.57 -2.47
N ALA A 34 -4.58 -0.34 -3.49
CA ALA A 34 -4.29 0.36 -4.73
C ALA A 34 -3.05 -0.14 -5.47
N VAL A 35 -3.26 -0.90 -6.55
CA VAL A 35 -2.29 -1.00 -7.65
C VAL A 35 -2.15 0.42 -8.24
N SER A 36 -1.38 1.29 -7.58
CA SER A 36 -1.32 2.71 -7.89
C SER A 36 -0.83 2.86 -9.32
N GLN A 37 -1.65 3.46 -10.18
CA GLN A 37 -1.30 3.65 -11.59
C GLN A 37 -0.01 4.47 -11.73
N VAL A 38 0.29 5.35 -10.76
CA VAL A 38 1.52 6.13 -10.66
C VAL A 38 2.25 5.75 -9.37
N VAL A 39 3.46 5.23 -9.52
CA VAL A 39 4.31 4.74 -8.43
C VAL A 39 5.10 5.89 -7.80
N ALA A 40 5.64 6.79 -8.62
CA ALA A 40 6.45 7.91 -8.16
C ALA A 40 6.40 9.10 -9.12
N VAL A 41 6.59 10.31 -8.58
CA VAL A 41 6.77 11.54 -9.37
C VAL A 41 8.05 12.23 -8.89
N ARG A 42 8.91 12.61 -9.84
CA ARG A 42 10.17 13.31 -9.57
C ARG A 42 10.22 14.60 -10.37
N VAL A 43 10.67 15.67 -9.73
CA VAL A 43 10.86 16.97 -10.36
C VAL A 43 12.33 17.36 -10.22
N TRP A 44 12.94 17.71 -11.35
CA TRP A 44 14.33 18.14 -11.42
C TRP A 44 14.35 19.58 -11.96
N PRO A 45 14.35 20.58 -11.06
CA PRO A 45 14.44 21.97 -11.47
C PRO A 45 15.87 22.30 -11.89
N ALA A 46 16.03 22.88 -13.08
CA ALA A 46 17.26 23.49 -13.53
C ALA A 46 16.95 24.79 -14.28
N SER A 47 17.92 25.70 -14.35
CA SER A 47 17.74 27.00 -15.03
C SER A 47 17.43 26.86 -16.51
N SER A 48 17.95 25.82 -17.16
CA SER A 48 17.77 25.58 -18.59
C SER A 48 16.48 24.85 -18.93
N TYR A 49 15.99 23.98 -18.03
CA TYR A 49 14.71 23.27 -18.16
C TYR A 49 14.33 22.63 -16.83
N THR A 50 13.03 22.45 -16.61
CA THR A 50 12.52 21.64 -15.51
C THR A 50 12.04 20.30 -16.06
N ARG A 51 12.59 19.19 -15.56
CA ARG A 51 12.17 17.84 -15.96
C ARG A 51 11.21 17.27 -14.93
N VAL A 52 10.10 16.72 -15.41
CA VAL A 52 9.14 15.96 -14.59
C VAL A 52 9.15 14.51 -15.08
N THR A 53 9.35 13.57 -14.17
CA THR A 53 9.33 12.13 -14.45
C THR A 53 8.20 11.49 -13.66
N VAL A 54 7.30 10.82 -14.36
CA VAL A 54 6.18 10.07 -13.78
C VAL A 54 6.45 8.59 -14.01
N GLU A 55 6.65 7.85 -12.93
CA GLU A 55 6.85 6.41 -12.95
C GLU A 55 5.50 5.73 -12.72
N SER A 56 5.11 4.83 -13.62
CA SER A 56 3.82 4.14 -13.59
C SER A 56 4.00 2.64 -13.76
N ASN A 57 3.13 1.86 -13.12
CA ASN A 57 3.12 0.40 -13.25
C ASN A 57 2.50 -0.10 -14.56
N ARG A 58 1.85 0.78 -15.31
CA ARG A 58 1.23 0.55 -16.62
C ARG A 58 1.59 1.69 -17.57
N GLN A 59 1.53 1.44 -18.87
CA GLN A 59 1.79 2.47 -19.88
C GLN A 59 0.76 3.60 -19.75
N LEU A 60 1.24 4.84 -19.61
CA LEU A 60 0.40 6.03 -19.51
C LEU A 60 0.00 6.51 -20.90
N GLN A 61 -1.30 6.59 -21.15
CA GLN A 61 -1.84 7.36 -22.27
C GLN A 61 -1.93 8.82 -21.82
N TYR A 62 -1.16 9.71 -22.44
CA TYR A 62 -1.08 11.11 -22.03
C TYR A 62 -1.22 12.06 -23.23
N LYS A 63 -1.72 13.27 -22.95
CA LYS A 63 -1.80 14.38 -23.90
C LYS A 63 -1.29 15.63 -23.20
N GLN A 64 -0.28 16.26 -23.79
CA GLN A 64 0.21 17.56 -23.34
C GLN A 64 -0.48 18.67 -24.13
N PHE A 65 -0.91 19.72 -23.44
CA PHE A 65 -1.51 20.89 -24.05
C PHE A 65 -1.13 22.13 -23.22
N ALA A 66 -1.12 23.29 -23.85
CA ALA A 66 -0.83 24.56 -23.21
C ALA A 66 -2.12 25.39 -23.14
N LEU A 67 -2.38 25.99 -21.98
CA LEU A 67 -3.44 26.98 -21.77
C LEU A 67 -2.83 28.35 -21.56
N SER A 68 -3.46 29.35 -22.15
CA SER A 68 -3.15 30.77 -21.91
C SER A 68 -4.10 31.36 -20.87
N ASN A 69 -3.68 32.44 -20.18
CA ASN A 69 -4.46 33.20 -19.19
C ASN A 69 -4.90 32.45 -17.92
N PRO A 70 -3.98 32.11 -16.99
CA PRO A 70 -2.52 32.23 -17.06
C PRO A 70 -1.89 31.01 -17.75
N GLU A 71 -0.61 31.13 -18.14
CA GLU A 71 0.16 30.05 -18.79
C GLU A 71 0.19 28.78 -17.93
N ARG A 72 -0.30 27.65 -18.48
CA ARG A 72 -0.38 26.34 -17.80
C ARG A 72 -0.20 25.16 -18.76
#